data_AF-A0A4Q1EW02-F1
#
_entry.id   AF-A0A4Q1EW02-F1
#
_cell.length_a   1.000
_cell.length_b   1.000
_cell.length_c   1.000
_cell.angle_alpha   90.00
_cell.angle_beta   90.00
_cell.angle_gamma   90.00
#
_symmetry.space_group_name_H-M   'P 1'
#
loop_
_entity.id
_entity.type
_entity.pdbx_description
1 polymer ?
#
loop_
_entity_poly.entity_id
_entity_poly.type
_entity_poly.pdbx_seq_one_letter_code
_entity_poly.pdbx_strand_id
1 'polypeptide(L)'
;MLLENLHRKTYRLETIVTEQRNPVYAITKSYAREIEVYYLGKTKEEHQFQILVVEFDFSDNDTAMGKLIRKLSYLFDELELRVDNEGNITALDNLLFLRLRWGKIQSELSKTHKGDAIDNYFSQISSLLEDETKLIDFLTGYNMFGLLFNGLLESFDTKRKRISPEGFTEIMIPEKDGEKMTLKVSAQNLEHTEIDDFRGLFICKGNQYEEGFVAIKKQNSHLKHSLLWIG
;
A
#
# COMPACT_ATOMS: atom_id res chain seq x y z
N MET A 1 2.45 35.64 -5.01
CA MET A 1 2.14 35.10 -3.68
C MET A 1 1.54 33.72 -3.91
N LEU A 2 2.36 32.67 -4.03
CA LEU A 2 1.94 31.28 -4.28
C LEU A 2 3.17 30.38 -4.15
N LEU A 3 3.01 29.24 -3.46
CA LEU A 3 4.02 28.22 -3.09
C LEU A 3 4.78 28.47 -1.77
N GLU A 4 4.06 28.71 -0.67
CA GLU A 4 4.57 28.34 0.65
C GLU A 4 4.16 26.88 0.94
N ASN A 5 5.14 25.98 0.79
CA ASN A 5 5.20 24.63 1.34
C ASN A 5 4.09 23.63 0.94
N LEU A 6 4.15 23.11 -0.30
CA LEU A 6 3.76 21.69 -0.47
C LEU A 6 4.77 20.86 0.32
N HIS A 7 4.36 20.29 1.45
CA HIS A 7 5.16 19.33 2.20
C HIS A 7 5.26 18.03 1.41
N ARG A 8 6.14 18.00 0.40
CA ARG A 8 6.52 16.79 -0.31
C ARG A 8 7.30 15.90 0.63
N LYS A 9 6.92 14.63 0.71
CA LYS A 9 7.68 13.57 1.39
C LYS A 9 7.92 12.41 0.43
N THR A 10 9.13 11.91 0.37
CA THR A 10 9.48 10.77 -0.48
C THR A 10 9.60 9.51 0.37
N TYR A 11 8.96 8.43 -0.08
CA TYR A 11 9.01 7.13 0.59
C TYR A 11 9.37 6.02 -0.38
N ARG A 12 10.09 5.03 0.11
CA ARG A 12 10.20 3.71 -0.52
C ARG A 12 9.20 2.77 0.13
N LEU A 13 8.28 2.23 -0.65
CA LEU A 13 7.41 1.14 -0.24
C LEU A 13 7.94 -0.16 -0.83
N GLU A 14 8.09 -1.20 -0.02
CA GLU A 14 8.62 -2.49 -0.47
C GLU A 14 7.77 -3.63 0.08
N THR A 15 7.45 -4.58 -0.79
CA THR A 15 6.87 -5.87 -0.42
C THR A 15 7.85 -6.97 -0.76
N ILE A 16 8.23 -7.76 0.24
CA ILE A 16 9.00 -8.98 0.08
C ILE A 16 8.07 -10.17 0.32
N VAL A 17 8.03 -11.09 -0.64
CA VAL A 17 7.28 -12.34 -0.55
C VAL A 17 8.27 -13.49 -0.56
N THR A 18 8.25 -14.29 0.50
CA THR A 18 9.00 -15.55 0.58
C THR A 18 8.03 -16.71 0.58
N GLU A 19 8.14 -17.61 -0.40
CA GLU A 19 7.31 -18.81 -0.52
C GLU A 19 8.16 -20.05 -0.24
N GLN A 20 7.73 -20.86 0.74
CA GLN A 20 8.34 -22.15 1.02
C GLN A 20 7.81 -23.18 0.02
N ARG A 21 8.69 -23.73 -0.81
CA ARG A 21 8.32 -24.76 -1.81
C ARG A 21 8.47 -26.17 -1.27
N ASN A 22 9.48 -26.39 -0.43
CA ASN A 22 9.70 -27.63 0.33
C ASN A 22 10.58 -27.29 1.56
N PRO A 23 10.83 -28.20 2.51
CA PRO A 23 11.54 -27.88 3.76
C PRO A 23 12.94 -27.27 3.62
N VAL A 24 13.60 -27.41 2.46
CA VAL A 24 14.98 -26.94 2.22
C VAL A 24 15.10 -25.87 1.14
N TYR A 25 13.99 -25.49 0.49
CA TYR A 25 13.99 -24.53 -0.62
C TYR A 25 12.84 -23.53 -0.51
N ALA A 26 13.22 -22.25 -0.54
CA ALA A 26 12.31 -21.12 -0.56
C ALA A 26 12.65 -20.19 -1.73
N ILE A 27 11.63 -19.55 -2.29
CA ILE A 27 11.78 -18.50 -3.31
C ILE A 27 11.42 -17.17 -2.66
N THR A 28 12.28 -16.17 -2.82
CA THR A 28 12.02 -14.81 -2.37
C THR A 28 11.91 -13.88 -3.57
N LYS A 29 10.87 -13.05 -3.60
CA LYS A 29 10.65 -11.99 -4.59
C LYS A 29 10.44 -10.68 -3.87
N SER A 30 10.82 -9.58 -4.51
CA SER A 30 10.57 -8.24 -4.01
C SER A 30 9.94 -7.36 -5.09
N TYR A 31 9.06 -6.47 -4.61
CA TYR A 31 8.48 -5.39 -5.37
C TYR A 31 8.60 -4.12 -4.55
N ALA A 32 9.30 -3.13 -5.07
CA ALA A 32 9.46 -1.85 -4.45
C ALA A 32 9.04 -0.72 -5.38
N ARG A 33 8.62 0.39 -4.76
CA ARG A 33 8.26 1.62 -5.45
C ARG A 33 8.70 2.82 -4.63
N GLU A 34 9.30 3.79 -5.31
CA GLU A 34 9.58 5.09 -4.71
C GLU A 34 8.44 6.02 -5.07
N ILE A 35 7.93 6.71 -4.06
CA ILE A 35 6.77 7.57 -4.20
C ILE A 35 7.05 8.94 -3.62
N GLU A 36 6.47 9.95 -4.26
CA GLU A 36 6.33 11.29 -3.71
C GLU A 36 4.89 11.46 -3.21
N VAL A 37 4.76 11.92 -1.97
CA VAL A 37 3.48 12.22 -1.34
C VAL A 37 3.37 13.72 -1.12
N TYR A 38 2.33 14.31 -1.69
CA TYR A 38 2.05 15.74 -1.67
C TYR A 38 0.79 15.99 -0.85
N TYR A 39 0.91 16.75 0.23
CA TYR A 39 -0.25 17.24 0.97
C TYR A 39 -0.79 18.51 0.30
N LEU A 40 -2.00 18.45 -0.23
CA LEU A 40 -2.62 19.54 -1.00
C LEU A 40 -3.47 20.48 -0.12
N GLY A 41 -3.73 20.07 1.12
CA GLY A 41 -4.49 20.85 2.09
C GLY A 41 -5.65 20.07 2.69
N LYS A 42 -6.54 20.80 3.37
CA LYS A 42 -7.73 20.26 4.01
C LYS A 42 -8.96 21.00 3.51
N THR A 43 -9.97 20.26 3.09
CA THR A 43 -11.29 20.79 2.75
C THR A 43 -12.32 20.16 3.67
N LYS A 44 -12.98 20.98 4.51
CA LYS A 44 -13.86 20.50 5.60
C LYS A 44 -13.10 19.55 6.55
N GLU A 45 -13.53 18.30 6.65
CA GLU A 45 -12.95 17.26 7.51
C GLU A 45 -12.02 16.30 6.75
N GLU A 46 -11.83 16.50 5.43
CA GLU A 46 -11.02 15.64 4.58
C GLU A 46 -9.68 16.29 4.19
N HIS A 47 -8.61 15.53 4.35
CA HIS A 47 -7.26 15.82 3.91
C HIS A 47 -7.07 15.38 2.46
N GLN A 48 -6.49 16.24 1.63
CA GLN A 48 -6.23 15.97 0.22
C GLN A 48 -4.77 15.64 -0.01
N PHE A 49 -4.52 14.54 -0.72
CA PHE A 49 -3.18 14.07 -1.06
C PHE A 49 -3.08 13.75 -2.55
N GLN A 50 -1.91 14.04 -3.11
CA GLN A 50 -1.49 13.46 -4.39
C GLN A 50 -0.31 12.51 -4.14
N ILE A 51 -0.34 11.34 -4.76
CA ILE A 51 0.73 10.36 -4.74
C ILE A 51 1.22 10.15 -6.15
N LEU A 52 2.54 10.27 -6.34
CA LEU A 52 3.22 9.96 -7.58
C LEU A 52 4.22 8.84 -7.33
N VAL A 53 4.17 7.76 -8.08
CA VAL A 53 5.21 6.74 -8.11
C VAL A 53 6.26 7.16 -9.11
N VAL A 54 7.47 7.44 -8.65
CA VAL A 54 8.58 7.93 -9.48
C VAL A 54 9.49 6.80 -9.96
N GLU A 55 9.54 5.69 -9.23
CA GLU A 55 10.34 4.53 -9.59
C GLU A 55 9.65 3.23 -9.21
N PHE A 56 9.82 2.20 -10.04
CA PHE A 56 9.42 0.83 -9.74
C PHE A 56 10.62 -0.10 -9.86
N ASP A 57 10.79 -0.96 -8.86
CA ASP A 57 11.87 -1.93 -8.75
C ASP A 57 11.29 -3.33 -8.49
N PHE A 58 11.58 -4.28 -9.38
CA PHE A 58 11.04 -5.63 -9.34
C PHE A 58 12.18 -6.63 -9.42
N SER A 59 12.22 -7.61 -8.52
CA SER A 59 13.22 -8.70 -8.57
C SER A 59 13.15 -9.52 -9.86
N ASP A 60 11.96 -9.62 -10.48
CA ASP A 60 11.68 -10.52 -11.61
C ASP A 60 11.42 -9.75 -12.93
N ASN A 61 11.91 -8.52 -13.09
CA ASN A 61 11.57 -7.60 -14.19
C ASN A 61 11.90 -8.16 -15.59
N ASP A 62 12.83 -9.10 -15.71
CA ASP A 62 13.24 -9.67 -17.00
C ASP A 62 12.28 -10.74 -17.53
N THR A 63 11.40 -11.28 -16.68
CA THR A 63 10.42 -12.31 -17.06
C THR A 63 9.23 -11.70 -17.80
N ALA A 64 8.54 -12.49 -18.63
CA ALA A 64 7.32 -12.04 -19.32
C ALA A 64 6.24 -11.58 -18.32
N MET A 65 6.11 -12.29 -17.19
CA MET A 65 5.20 -11.91 -16.12
C MET A 65 5.63 -10.63 -15.40
N GLY A 66 6.93 -10.46 -15.12
CA GLY A 66 7.47 -9.23 -14.53
C GLY A 66 7.20 -8.01 -15.41
N LYS A 67 7.40 -8.14 -16.72
CA LYS A 67 7.08 -7.08 -17.69
C LYS A 67 5.59 -6.75 -17.73
N LEU A 68 4.73 -7.77 -17.64
CA LEU A 68 3.27 -7.58 -17.55
C LEU A 68 2.90 -6.82 -16.26
N ILE A 69 3.36 -7.29 -15.10
CA ILE A 69 3.10 -6.68 -13.80
C ILE A 69 3.58 -5.22 -13.80
N ARG A 70 4.79 -4.96 -14.28
CA ARG A 70 5.32 -3.59 -14.39
C ARG A 70 4.41 -2.68 -15.22
N LYS A 71 3.92 -3.16 -16.37
CA LYS A 71 2.99 -2.40 -17.20
C LYS A 71 1.68 -2.10 -16.48
N LEU A 72 1.18 -3.04 -15.68
CA LEU A 72 -0.02 -2.88 -14.88
C LEU A 72 0.20 -1.92 -13.71
N SER A 73 1.39 -1.91 -13.09
CA SER A 73 1.71 -1.01 -11.98
C SER A 73 1.60 0.48 -12.34
N TYR A 74 1.86 0.85 -13.60
CA TYR A 74 1.64 2.22 -14.10
C TYR A 74 0.17 2.65 -14.09
N LEU A 75 -0.79 1.73 -13.90
CA LEU A 75 -2.17 2.12 -13.70
C LEU A 75 -2.33 3.02 -12.46
N PHE A 76 -1.62 2.70 -11.38
CA PHE A 76 -1.75 3.36 -10.07
C PHE A 76 -0.53 4.21 -9.69
N ASP A 77 0.24 4.68 -10.68
CA ASP A 77 1.41 5.53 -10.44
C ASP A 77 1.04 6.99 -10.10
N GLU A 78 -0.23 7.37 -10.24
CA GLU A 78 -0.72 8.72 -9.97
C GLU A 78 -2.11 8.64 -9.35
N LEU A 79 -2.23 9.06 -8.09
CA LEU A 79 -3.47 9.02 -7.33
C LEU A 79 -3.74 10.37 -6.67
N GLU A 80 -5.00 10.78 -6.70
CA GLU A 80 -5.51 11.94 -5.97
C GLU A 80 -6.55 11.45 -4.96
N LEU A 81 -6.21 11.49 -3.68
CA LEU A 81 -6.95 10.86 -2.60
C LEU A 81 -7.52 11.90 -1.62
N ARG A 82 -8.69 11.59 -1.09
CA ARG A 82 -9.20 12.19 0.14
C ARG A 82 -9.09 11.21 1.29
N VAL A 83 -8.74 11.74 2.44
CA VAL A 83 -8.44 10.98 3.65
C VAL A 83 -9.13 11.67 4.83
N ASP A 84 -9.79 10.92 5.70
CA ASP A 84 -10.38 11.49 6.92
C ASP A 84 -9.31 11.89 7.96
N ASN A 85 -9.74 12.42 9.11
CA ASN A 85 -8.81 12.79 10.19
C ASN A 85 -8.10 11.58 10.78
N GLU A 86 -8.74 10.41 10.76
CA GLU A 86 -8.14 9.18 11.28
C GLU A 86 -7.00 8.76 10.36
N GLY A 87 -7.08 8.99 9.06
CA GLY A 87 -6.10 8.57 8.07
C GLY A 87 -6.63 7.50 7.13
N ASN A 88 -7.94 7.26 7.09
CA ASN A 88 -8.58 6.32 6.18
C ASN A 88 -8.86 7.00 4.83
N ILE A 89 -8.61 6.31 3.73
CA ILE A 89 -8.97 6.81 2.39
C ILE A 89 -10.50 6.82 2.25
N THR A 90 -11.08 7.98 1.93
CA THR A 90 -12.54 8.16 1.81
C THR A 90 -13.01 8.33 0.38
N ALA A 91 -12.15 8.83 -0.52
CA ALA A 91 -12.48 9.02 -1.94
C ALA A 91 -11.23 9.08 -2.82
N LEU A 92 -11.44 8.84 -4.12
CA LEU A 92 -10.44 8.93 -5.18
C LEU A 92 -10.88 9.95 -6.24
N ASP A 93 -10.29 11.13 -6.22
CA ASP A 93 -10.70 12.27 -7.05
C ASP A 93 -10.38 12.05 -8.53
N ASN A 94 -9.36 11.25 -8.85
CA ASN A 94 -8.93 10.98 -10.23
C ASN A 94 -9.39 9.60 -10.77
N LEU A 95 -10.47 9.00 -10.24
CA LEU A 95 -10.97 7.69 -10.69
C LEU A 95 -11.26 7.62 -12.21
N LEU A 96 -11.86 8.67 -12.78
CA LEU A 96 -12.14 8.73 -14.22
C LEU A 96 -10.85 8.65 -15.05
N PHE A 97 -9.79 9.31 -14.58
CA PHE A 97 -8.48 9.28 -15.22
C PHE A 97 -7.88 7.86 -15.19
N LEU A 98 -7.99 7.15 -14.07
CA LEU A 98 -7.55 5.75 -13.97
C LEU A 98 -8.31 4.84 -14.93
N ARG A 99 -9.63 5.00 -15.07
CA ARG A 99 -10.46 4.24 -16.04
C ARG A 99 -10.00 4.46 -17.48
N LEU A 100 -9.73 5.71 -17.86
CA LEU A 100 -9.23 6.05 -19.19
C LEU A 100 -7.82 5.49 -19.43
N ARG A 101 -6.94 5.57 -18.43
CA ARG A 101 -5.60 5.00 -18.47
C ARG A 101 -5.66 3.47 -18.61
N TRP A 102 -6.53 2.82 -17.84
CA TRP A 102 -6.75 1.38 -17.91
C TRP A 102 -7.17 0.94 -19.31
N GLY A 103 -8.13 1.64 -19.95
CA GLY A 103 -8.53 1.33 -21.32
C GLY A 103 -7.36 1.33 -22.32
N LYS A 104 -6.40 2.25 -22.15
CA LYS A 104 -5.16 2.29 -22.95
C LYS A 104 -4.23 1.12 -22.63
N ILE A 105 -3.93 0.89 -21.35
CA ILE A 105 -3.05 -0.20 -20.90
C ILE A 105 -3.60 -1.55 -21.35
N GLN A 106 -4.89 -1.81 -21.12
CA GLN A 106 -5.57 -3.03 -21.51
C GLN A 106 -5.49 -3.25 -23.03
N SER A 107 -5.84 -2.22 -23.82
CA SER A 107 -5.79 -2.30 -25.29
C SER A 107 -4.38 -2.63 -25.82
N GLU A 108 -3.34 -2.08 -25.21
CA GLU A 108 -1.95 -2.40 -25.56
C GLU A 108 -1.56 -3.81 -25.17
N LEU A 109 -1.89 -4.23 -23.95
CA LEU A 109 -1.52 -5.55 -23.43
C LEU A 109 -2.25 -6.69 -24.16
N SER A 110 -3.53 -6.53 -24.50
CA SER A 110 -4.33 -7.53 -25.22
C SER A 110 -3.82 -7.84 -26.64
N LYS A 111 -2.93 -7.00 -27.19
CA LYS A 111 -2.28 -7.29 -28.48
C LYS A 111 -1.29 -8.46 -28.38
N THR A 112 -0.63 -8.61 -27.23
CA THR A 112 0.46 -9.58 -27.04
C THR A 112 0.22 -10.58 -25.91
N HIS A 113 -0.74 -10.34 -25.02
CA HIS A 113 -1.12 -11.24 -23.92
C HIS A 113 -2.57 -11.68 -24.13
N LYS A 114 -2.77 -12.98 -24.35
CA LYS A 114 -4.08 -13.56 -24.65
C LYS A 114 -4.28 -14.86 -23.88
N GLY A 115 -5.54 -15.21 -23.65
CA GLY A 115 -5.96 -16.45 -23.03
C GLY A 115 -6.74 -16.18 -21.74
N ASP A 116 -7.61 -17.13 -21.39
CA ASP A 116 -8.64 -16.97 -20.38
C ASP A 116 -8.12 -16.45 -19.03
N ALA A 117 -6.91 -16.86 -18.62
CA ALA A 117 -6.29 -16.38 -17.38
C ALA A 117 -5.98 -14.87 -17.42
N ILE A 118 -5.46 -14.37 -18.54
CA ILE A 118 -5.16 -12.94 -18.73
C ILE A 118 -6.47 -12.16 -18.89
N ASP A 119 -7.41 -12.67 -19.67
CA ASP A 119 -8.70 -12.01 -19.92
C ASP A 119 -9.52 -11.89 -18.63
N ASN A 120 -9.50 -12.92 -17.78
CA ASN A 120 -10.10 -12.89 -16.45
C ASN A 120 -9.39 -11.86 -15.55
N TYR A 121 -8.05 -11.82 -15.56
CA TYR A 121 -7.28 -10.86 -14.78
C TYR A 121 -7.57 -9.40 -15.19
N PHE A 122 -7.66 -9.12 -16.49
CA PHE A 122 -8.07 -7.81 -16.98
C PHE A 122 -9.51 -7.47 -16.60
N SER A 123 -10.41 -8.44 -16.63
CA SER A 123 -11.80 -8.24 -16.18
C SER A 123 -11.89 -7.91 -14.70
N GLN A 124 -11.04 -8.51 -13.86
CA GLN A 124 -10.94 -8.17 -12.43
C GLN A 124 -10.49 -6.73 -12.21
N ILE A 125 -9.49 -6.26 -12.97
CA ILE A 125 -9.06 -4.85 -12.90
C ILE A 125 -10.19 -3.91 -13.35
N SER A 126 -10.88 -4.24 -14.45
CA SER A 126 -12.04 -3.46 -14.89
C SER A 126 -13.11 -3.37 -13.80
N SER A 127 -13.46 -4.51 -13.19
CA SER A 127 -14.45 -4.55 -12.10
C SER A 127 -14.00 -3.77 -10.87
N LEU A 128 -12.70 -3.81 -10.54
CA LEU A 128 -12.12 -3.02 -9.46
C LEU A 128 -12.30 -1.52 -9.71
N LEU A 129 -12.06 -1.05 -10.94
CA LEU A 129 -12.19 0.36 -11.29
C LEU A 129 -13.64 0.83 -11.44
N GLU A 130 -14.61 -0.08 -11.59
CA GLU A 130 -16.04 0.27 -11.67
C GLU A 130 -16.63 0.63 -10.29
N ASP A 131 -16.04 0.13 -9.22
CA ASP A 131 -16.53 0.23 -7.84
C ASP A 131 -15.48 0.95 -6.97
N GLU A 132 -15.73 2.23 -6.66
CA GLU A 132 -14.79 3.06 -5.90
C GLU A 132 -14.50 2.48 -4.51
N THR A 133 -15.50 1.89 -3.85
CA THR A 133 -15.31 1.25 -2.54
C THR A 133 -14.33 0.09 -2.63
N LYS A 134 -14.50 -0.81 -3.61
CA LYS A 134 -13.54 -1.91 -3.82
C LYS A 134 -12.15 -1.41 -4.15
N LEU A 135 -12.06 -0.33 -4.93
CA LEU A 135 -10.77 0.28 -5.25
C LEU A 135 -10.10 0.87 -4.02
N ILE A 136 -10.85 1.57 -3.16
CA ILE A 136 -10.36 2.09 -1.88
C ILE A 136 -9.87 0.94 -0.98
N ASP A 137 -10.64 -0.14 -0.86
CA ASP A 137 -10.25 -1.33 -0.10
C ASP A 137 -8.93 -1.92 -0.63
N PHE A 138 -8.79 -2.02 -1.95
CA PHE A 138 -7.56 -2.47 -2.60
C PHE A 138 -6.37 -1.53 -2.32
N LEU A 139 -6.56 -0.21 -2.44
CA LEU A 139 -5.51 0.78 -2.20
C LEU A 139 -5.06 0.82 -0.74
N THR A 140 -5.96 0.47 0.19
CA THR A 140 -5.70 0.40 1.63
C THR A 140 -4.94 -0.87 2.04
N GLY A 141 -4.80 -1.86 1.14
CA GLY A 141 -3.96 -3.04 1.38
C GLY A 141 -2.48 -2.69 1.65
N TYR A 142 -1.79 -3.51 2.45
CA TYR A 142 -0.39 -3.30 2.83
C TYR A 142 0.59 -3.36 1.65
N ASN A 143 0.27 -4.13 0.63
CA ASN A 143 1.00 -4.19 -0.64
C ASN A 143 0.80 -2.94 -1.50
N MET A 144 -0.23 -2.15 -1.21
CA MET A 144 -0.52 -0.87 -1.84
C MET A 144 -0.12 0.26 -0.88
N PHE A 145 -1.00 1.21 -0.61
CA PHE A 145 -0.69 2.45 0.11
C PHE A 145 -1.13 2.39 1.58
N GLY A 146 -1.61 1.23 2.05
CA GLY A 146 -2.08 1.05 3.42
C GLY A 146 -1.09 1.55 4.46
N LEU A 147 0.20 1.23 4.32
CA LEU A 147 1.22 1.67 5.28
C LEU A 147 1.36 3.20 5.43
N LEU A 148 0.92 4.00 4.44
CA LEU A 148 0.87 5.47 4.52
C LEU A 148 -0.41 5.97 5.20
N PHE A 149 -1.54 5.33 4.91
CA PHE A 149 -2.90 5.75 5.29
C PHE A 149 -3.52 4.79 6.29
N ASN A 150 -2.75 4.43 7.31
CA ASN A 150 -3.10 3.37 8.26
C ASN A 150 -3.75 3.91 9.55
N GLY A 151 -4.60 4.93 9.47
CA GLY A 151 -5.15 5.54 10.69
C GLY A 151 -4.13 6.42 11.44
N LEU A 152 -3.25 7.05 10.67
CA LEU A 152 -1.91 7.53 11.02
C LEU A 152 -1.78 9.06 11.09
N LEU A 153 -2.84 9.80 10.78
CA LEU A 153 -2.85 11.27 10.76
C LEU A 153 -3.13 11.90 12.13
N GLU A 154 -3.69 11.13 13.06
CA GLU A 154 -3.87 11.55 14.44
C GLU A 154 -2.68 11.19 15.34
N SER A 155 -2.59 11.83 16.51
CA SER A 155 -1.52 11.59 17.46
C SER A 155 -1.47 10.12 17.88
N PHE A 156 -0.26 9.58 17.88
CA PHE A 156 0.07 8.25 18.37
C PHE A 156 0.05 8.07 19.87
N ASP A 157 -0.31 9.07 20.65
CA ASP A 157 -0.16 9.00 22.10
C ASP A 157 -1.13 8.00 22.78
N THR A 158 -2.02 7.36 22.02
CA THR A 158 -3.02 6.42 22.54
C THR A 158 -2.97 5.05 21.87
N LYS A 159 -3.31 4.03 22.64
CA LYS A 159 -3.51 2.66 22.15
C LYS A 159 -4.70 2.64 21.18
N ARG A 160 -4.52 2.02 20.02
CA ARG A 160 -5.55 1.90 18.98
C ARG A 160 -5.85 0.44 18.66
N LYS A 161 -7.07 0.20 18.20
CA LYS A 161 -7.49 -1.08 17.61
C LYS A 161 -8.16 -0.83 16.28
N ARG A 162 -7.94 -1.71 15.32
CA ARG A 162 -8.65 -1.72 14.04
C ARG A 162 -8.79 -3.13 13.49
N ILE A 163 -9.67 -3.29 12.51
CA ILE A 163 -9.77 -4.52 11.74
C ILE A 163 -8.76 -4.44 10.59
N SER A 164 -7.93 -5.48 10.46
CA SER A 164 -6.99 -5.62 9.37
C SER A 164 -7.71 -5.93 8.05
N PRO A 165 -7.06 -5.70 6.89
CA PRO A 165 -7.58 -6.17 5.60
C PRO A 165 -7.84 -7.69 5.54
N GLU A 166 -7.17 -8.48 6.38
CA GLU A 166 -7.33 -9.93 6.47
C GLU A 166 -8.35 -10.35 7.57
N GLY A 167 -9.06 -9.40 8.17
CA GLY A 167 -10.19 -9.65 9.09
C GLY A 167 -9.85 -9.85 10.57
N PHE A 168 -8.57 -10.03 10.94
CA PHE A 168 -8.16 -10.07 12.35
C PHE A 168 -8.06 -8.66 12.97
N THR A 169 -8.02 -8.57 14.30
CA THR A 169 -7.90 -7.27 14.99
C THR A 169 -6.44 -6.91 15.21
N GLU A 170 -6.04 -5.73 14.74
CA GLU A 170 -4.73 -5.15 15.04
C GLU A 170 -4.80 -4.33 16.32
N ILE A 171 -3.78 -4.49 17.17
CA ILE A 171 -3.54 -3.66 18.34
C ILE A 171 -2.28 -2.86 18.09
N MET A 172 -2.40 -1.54 18.16
CA MET A 172 -1.26 -0.62 18.10
C MET A 172 -0.99 -0.06 19.48
N ILE A 173 0.23 -0.29 19.98
CA ILE A 173 0.68 0.19 21.28
C ILE A 173 1.80 1.21 21.05
N PRO A 174 1.59 2.48 21.40
CA PRO A 174 2.64 3.48 21.32
C PRO A 174 3.62 3.40 22.48
N GLU A 175 4.89 3.64 22.16
CA GLU A 175 6.01 3.75 23.09
C GLU A 175 6.80 5.00 22.73
N LYS A 176 6.86 5.95 23.66
CA LYS A 176 7.55 7.23 23.48
C LYS A 176 8.92 7.21 24.13
N ASP A 177 9.93 7.59 23.37
CA ASP A 177 11.31 7.78 23.83
C ASP A 177 11.82 9.14 23.30
N GLY A 178 11.72 10.18 24.14
CA GLY A 178 12.01 11.56 23.73
C GLY A 178 11.08 12.05 22.60
N GLU A 179 11.66 12.44 21.47
CA GLU A 179 10.95 12.87 20.25
C GLU A 179 10.53 11.70 19.35
N LYS A 180 11.04 10.49 19.62
CA LYS A 180 10.75 9.29 18.87
C LYS A 180 9.50 8.62 19.46
N MET A 181 8.55 8.33 18.59
CA MET A 181 7.39 7.49 18.87
C MET A 181 7.54 6.19 18.10
N THR A 182 7.47 5.06 18.81
CA THR A 182 7.44 3.73 18.22
C THR A 182 6.06 3.12 18.44
N LEU A 183 5.46 2.55 17.41
CA LEU A 183 4.21 1.80 17.54
C LEU A 183 4.47 0.35 17.25
N LYS A 184 4.23 -0.48 18.26
CA LYS A 184 4.23 -1.92 18.10
C LYS A 184 2.83 -2.35 17.72
N VAL A 185 2.73 -3.05 16.59
CA VAL A 185 1.47 -3.61 16.11
C VAL A 185 1.49 -5.11 16.29
N SER A 186 0.46 -5.65 16.94
CA SER A 186 0.25 -7.08 17.10
C SER A 186 -1.18 -7.45 16.72
N ALA A 187 -1.44 -8.75 16.54
CA ALA A 187 -2.77 -9.23 16.20
C ALA A 187 -3.49 -9.88 17.39
N GLN A 188 -4.82 -9.82 17.35
CA GLN A 188 -5.75 -10.64 18.13
C GLN A 188 -6.69 -11.38 17.18
N ASN A 189 -7.19 -12.52 17.63
CA ASN A 189 -8.15 -13.36 16.91
C ASN A 189 -7.60 -13.95 15.61
N LEU A 190 -6.30 -14.30 15.60
CA LEU A 190 -5.66 -14.93 14.43
C LEU A 190 -6.18 -16.35 14.19
N GLU A 191 -6.71 -17.01 15.23
CA GLU A 191 -7.25 -18.38 15.18
C GLU A 191 -8.40 -18.58 14.17
N HIS A 192 -8.98 -17.49 13.67
CA HIS A 192 -10.01 -17.50 12.63
C HIS A 192 -9.47 -17.22 11.22
N THR A 193 -8.15 -17.20 11.06
CA THR A 193 -7.46 -16.84 9.82
C THR A 193 -6.41 -17.90 9.45
N GLU A 194 -5.87 -17.81 8.23
CA GLU A 194 -4.73 -18.63 7.78
C GLU A 194 -3.36 -18.07 8.22
N ILE A 195 -3.35 -17.10 9.13
CA ILE A 195 -2.16 -16.37 9.56
C ILE A 195 -1.62 -17.00 10.85
N ASP A 196 -0.39 -17.50 10.79
CA ASP A 196 0.32 -18.10 11.91
C ASP A 196 0.92 -17.03 12.83
N ASP A 197 1.41 -15.93 12.26
CA ASP A 197 2.04 -14.84 13.00
C ASP A 197 1.83 -13.49 12.29
N PHE A 198 1.64 -12.45 13.10
CA PHE A 198 1.51 -11.09 12.63
C PHE A 198 2.24 -10.14 13.58
N ARG A 199 3.07 -9.27 12.99
CA ARG A 199 3.71 -8.19 13.73
C ARG A 199 3.93 -6.98 12.84
N GLY A 200 3.85 -5.80 13.43
CA GLY A 200 4.24 -4.57 12.79
C GLY A 200 4.99 -3.65 13.74
N LEU A 201 5.74 -2.73 13.16
CA LEU A 201 6.47 -1.70 13.87
C LEU A 201 6.48 -0.45 13.01
N PHE A 202 6.13 0.70 13.60
CA PHE A 202 6.22 2.00 12.95
C PHE A 202 7.01 2.95 13.83
N ILE A 203 7.90 3.73 13.23
CA ILE A 203 8.72 4.72 13.91
C ILE A 203 8.41 6.08 13.32
N CYS A 204 8.07 6.99 14.22
CA CYS A 204 7.77 8.37 13.90
C CYS A 204 8.63 9.30 14.72
N LYS A 205 9.08 10.38 14.09
CA LYS A 205 9.82 11.46 14.75
C LYS A 205 9.06 12.77 14.51
N GLY A 206 8.50 13.34 15.57
CA GLY A 206 7.52 14.42 15.42
C GLY A 206 6.32 13.98 14.56
N ASN A 207 6.01 14.73 13.50
CA ASN A 207 4.90 14.45 12.57
C ASN A 207 5.33 13.69 11.30
N GLN A 208 6.42 12.92 11.38
CA GLN A 208 7.01 12.24 10.24
C GLN A 208 7.19 10.76 10.51
N TYR A 209 6.68 9.93 9.60
CA TYR A 209 7.00 8.51 9.53
C TYR A 209 8.40 8.37 8.98
N GLU A 210 9.30 7.79 9.75
CA GLU A 210 10.66 7.50 9.28
C GLU A 210 10.71 6.11 8.67
N GLU A 211 10.14 5.12 9.36
CA GLU A 211 10.07 3.75 8.88
C GLU A 211 8.87 3.02 9.46
N GLY A 212 8.41 2.01 8.74
CA GLY A 212 7.39 1.10 9.22
C GLY A 212 7.42 -0.21 8.49
N PHE A 213 6.97 -1.27 9.15
CA PHE A 213 6.72 -2.53 8.48
C PHE A 213 5.56 -3.28 9.12
N VAL A 214 4.98 -4.16 8.31
CA VAL A 214 4.06 -5.22 8.72
C VAL A 214 4.58 -6.53 8.14
N ALA A 215 4.66 -7.57 8.97
CA ALA A 215 5.05 -8.91 8.59
C ALA A 215 3.91 -9.89 8.90
N ILE A 216 3.55 -10.69 7.90
CA ILE A 216 2.48 -11.69 7.94
C ILE A 216 3.10 -13.03 7.60
N LYS A 217 3.00 -13.99 8.52
CA LYS A 217 3.43 -15.36 8.29
C LYS A 217 2.21 -16.26 8.14
N LYS A 218 2.19 -17.04 7.06
CA LYS A 218 1.26 -18.14 6.80
C LYS A 218 2.07 -19.44 6.71
N GLN A 219 1.40 -20.58 6.69
CA GLN A 219 2.04 -21.90 6.74
C GLN A 219 3.20 -22.07 5.73
N ASN A 220 2.99 -21.61 4.49
CA ASN A 220 3.94 -21.77 3.38
C ASN A 220 4.45 -20.44 2.80
N SER A 221 4.13 -19.31 3.43
CA SER A 221 4.56 -18.01 2.92
C SER A 221 4.80 -16.99 4.03
N HIS A 222 5.70 -16.06 3.75
CA HIS A 222 5.99 -14.92 4.60
C HIS A 222 5.98 -13.67 3.74
N LEU A 223 5.12 -12.73 4.11
CA LEU A 223 5.03 -11.41 3.49
C LEU A 223 5.59 -10.38 4.45
N LYS A 224 6.42 -9.47 3.95
CA LYS A 224 6.85 -8.29 4.67
C LYS A 224 6.60 -7.06 3.80
N HIS A 225 5.72 -6.18 4.27
CA HIS A 225 5.47 -4.87 3.69
C HIS A 225 6.23 -3.85 4.51
N SER A 226 6.99 -2.98 3.85
CA SER A 226 7.83 -1.97 4.49
C SER A 226 7.57 -0.61 3.85
N LEU A 227 7.72 0.43 4.66
CA LEU A 227 7.70 1.83 4.29
C LEU A 227 8.95 2.46 4.91
N LEU A 228 9.69 3.22 4.12
CA LEU A 228 10.87 3.94 4.57
C LEU A 228 10.85 5.35 3.98
N TRP A 229 11.01 6.37 4.81
CA TRP A 229 11.23 7.73 4.33
C TRP A 229 12.65 7.85 3.77
N ILE A 230 12.77 8.45 2.58
CA ILE A 230 14.04 8.53 1.84
C ILE A 230 14.43 9.96 1.43
N GLY A 231 13.61 10.98 1.72
CA GLY A 231 13.90 12.37 1.36
C GLY A 231 12.70 13.29 1.39
#